data_AF-A0A5D6VBB5-F1
#
_entry.id   AF-A0A5D6VBB5-F1
#
_cell.length_a   1.000
_cell.length_b   1.000
_cell.length_c   1.000
_cell.angle_alpha   90.00
_cell.angle_beta   90.00
_cell.angle_gamma   90.00
#
_symmetry.space_group_name_H-M   'P 1'
#
loop_
_entity.id
_entity.type
_entity.pdbx_description
1 polymer ?
#
loop_
_entity_poly.entity_id
_entity_poly.type
_entity_poly.pdbx_seq_one_letter_code
_entity_poly.pdbx_strand_id
1 'polypeptide(L)'
;MRQMRWQSLLIALVGVVWLAIRPSYAAEYRPLPPPPHAGLSSDWLIYNRAQNRLTLYLSGYHQPRRAYYQWVTLQADKPTVISFTAHQHLSLFLDNKLVYTAPAAGSYRLDLAKLLPLSSAPTRHLLCIWHPEIPPAYTSFVDATPLHVTKATEAVAPLLPQERVPGHHNAYVCFLLLLGLLYGGVRVTYRPGFSRIYELKSFLSSSADQDFLIKPTATWLNLALILVFSLSFALILVAVHTSLQDALILRQIFNVPESAIVVRILLYTGLVFGFVLLKYPYLYIMGYIFDVIPVVTVQYREFVRTILLIGLVLPFVVVLYLTLNVAAPVTVLWISNGVIAFLLLATVGRIALTLHRKSSLLNLHLFSYLCATEVIPLIILLKLIVFAY
;
A
#
# COMPACT_ATOMS: atom_id res chain seq x y z
N MET A 1 24.51 30.02 18.61
CA MET A 1 24.15 30.25 17.19
C MET A 1 23.79 28.98 16.39
N ARG A 2 24.28 27.77 16.68
CA ARG A 2 23.92 26.53 15.92
C ARG A 2 22.48 26.02 16.14
N GLN A 3 21.89 26.25 17.31
CA GLN A 3 20.55 25.76 17.68
C GLN A 3 19.41 26.49 16.92
N MET A 4 19.64 27.75 16.58
CA MET A 4 18.67 28.63 15.90
C MET A 4 18.50 28.26 14.41
N ARG A 5 19.53 27.65 13.79
CA ARG A 5 19.47 27.12 12.42
C ARG A 5 18.62 25.85 12.29
N TRP A 6 18.44 25.12 13.38
CA TRP A 6 17.68 23.86 13.40
C TRP A 6 16.17 24.11 13.43
N GLN A 7 15.74 25.10 14.21
CA GLN A 7 14.34 25.54 14.22
C GLN A 7 13.94 26.10 12.85
N SER A 8 14.80 26.90 12.21
CA SER A 8 14.49 27.45 10.88
C SER A 8 14.36 26.38 9.79
N LEU A 9 15.12 25.29 9.87
CA LEU A 9 15.03 24.18 8.89
C LEU A 9 13.80 23.30 9.13
N LEU A 10 13.45 23.01 10.39
CA LEU A 10 12.21 22.29 10.72
C LEU A 10 10.98 23.12 10.35
N ILE A 11 10.99 24.43 10.63
CA ILE A 11 9.91 25.35 10.23
C ILE A 11 9.81 25.45 8.71
N ALA A 12 10.93 25.50 7.99
CA ALA A 12 10.93 25.50 6.53
C ALA A 12 10.40 24.18 5.96
N LEU A 13 10.74 23.04 6.55
CA LEU A 13 10.31 21.72 6.08
C LEU A 13 8.82 21.49 6.38
N VAL A 14 8.34 21.90 7.56
CA VAL A 14 6.90 21.94 7.88
C VAL A 14 6.19 22.93 6.96
N GLY A 15 6.78 24.08 6.65
CA GLY A 15 6.22 25.07 5.72
C GLY A 15 6.08 24.54 4.30
N VAL A 16 7.06 23.80 3.79
CA VAL A 16 6.99 23.16 2.46
C VAL A 16 5.94 22.06 2.43
N VAL A 17 5.83 21.25 3.49
CA VAL A 17 4.76 20.25 3.62
C VAL A 17 3.39 20.92 3.69
N TRP A 18 3.25 22.03 4.41
CA TRP A 18 1.99 22.77 4.52
C TRP A 18 1.60 23.47 3.21
N LEU A 19 2.58 23.95 2.43
CA LEU A 19 2.37 24.52 1.09
C LEU A 19 1.97 23.44 0.07
N ALA A 20 2.47 22.22 0.19
CA ALA A 20 2.07 21.09 -0.66
C ALA A 20 0.65 20.55 -0.34
N ILE A 21 0.09 20.89 0.83
CA ILE A 21 -1.26 20.48 1.26
C ILE A 21 -2.32 21.53 0.86
N ARG A 22 -1.93 22.68 0.27
CA ARG A 22 -2.93 23.65 -0.20
C ARG A 22 -3.69 23.08 -1.39
N PRO A 23 -5.04 23.01 -1.34
CA PRO A 23 -5.82 22.78 -2.54
C PRO A 23 -5.60 23.98 -3.45
N SER A 24 -4.89 23.76 -4.56
CA SER A 24 -4.83 24.71 -5.65
C SER A 24 -6.23 24.86 -6.22
N TYR A 25 -6.89 25.97 -5.86
CA TYR A 25 -8.11 26.42 -6.51
C TYR A 25 -7.75 26.80 -7.95
N ALA A 26 -7.91 25.86 -8.86
CA ALA A 26 -7.86 26.12 -10.28
C ALA A 26 -9.06 27.00 -10.67
N ALA A 27 -8.80 27.94 -11.58
CA ALA A 27 -9.80 28.81 -12.18
C ALA A 27 -11.02 28.01 -12.66
N GLU A 28 -12.19 28.62 -12.47
CA GLU A 28 -13.51 28.09 -12.74
C GLU A 28 -13.60 27.41 -14.12
N TYR A 29 -13.46 26.09 -14.12
CA TYR A 29 -13.67 25.26 -15.30
C TYR A 29 -15.18 25.13 -15.49
N ARG A 30 -15.75 25.80 -16.50
CA ARG A 30 -17.09 25.49 -16.96
C ARG A 30 -16.99 24.25 -17.86
N PRO A 31 -17.43 23.06 -17.41
CA PRO A 31 -17.37 21.88 -18.25
C PRO A 31 -18.29 22.08 -19.45
N LEU A 32 -17.74 21.90 -20.65
CA LEU A 32 -18.54 21.56 -21.82
C LEU A 32 -19.38 20.32 -21.45
N PRO A 33 -20.64 20.23 -21.92
CA PRO A 33 -21.47 19.06 -21.66
C PRO A 33 -20.70 17.79 -22.04
N PRO A 34 -20.60 16.80 -21.13
CA PRO A 34 -19.78 15.63 -21.37
C PRO A 34 -20.27 14.92 -22.65
N PRO A 35 -19.35 14.47 -23.52
CA PRO A 35 -19.74 13.61 -24.62
C PRO A 35 -20.50 12.41 -24.06
N PRO A 36 -21.56 11.93 -24.74
CA PRO A 36 -22.34 10.79 -24.27
C PRO A 36 -21.42 9.61 -24.00
N HIS A 37 -21.50 9.05 -22.77
CA HIS A 37 -20.68 7.92 -22.37
C HIS A 37 -20.92 6.73 -23.31
N ALA A 38 -19.87 6.30 -24.00
CA ALA A 38 -19.83 5.03 -24.70
C ALA A 38 -19.26 3.99 -23.73
N GLY A 39 -20.01 2.91 -23.46
CA GLY A 39 -19.55 1.82 -22.61
C GLY A 39 -20.30 1.64 -21.29
N LEU A 40 -19.78 0.75 -20.45
CA LEU A 40 -20.28 0.49 -19.09
C LEU A 40 -19.90 1.65 -18.16
N SER A 41 -20.88 2.22 -17.44
CA SER A 41 -20.63 3.26 -16.42
C SER A 41 -20.39 2.66 -15.03
N SER A 42 -19.92 3.49 -14.09
CA SER A 42 -19.88 3.14 -12.66
C SER A 42 -21.26 3.13 -12.00
N ASP A 43 -22.26 3.69 -12.67
CA ASP A 43 -23.52 4.11 -12.09
C ASP A 43 -24.59 3.05 -12.34
N TRP A 44 -24.48 1.95 -11.61
CA TRP A 44 -25.49 0.89 -11.65
C TRP A 44 -26.79 1.37 -10.99
N LEU A 45 -27.90 0.94 -11.55
CA LEU A 45 -29.25 1.23 -11.07
C LEU A 45 -29.84 -0.04 -10.43
N ILE A 46 -30.66 0.17 -9.42
CA ILE A 46 -31.47 -0.88 -8.79
C ILE A 46 -32.95 -0.50 -8.83
N TYR A 47 -33.81 -1.49 -8.98
CA TYR A 47 -35.25 -1.26 -8.98
C TYR A 47 -35.79 -1.06 -7.56
N ASN A 48 -36.36 0.12 -7.29
CA ASN A 48 -37.04 0.42 -6.04
C ASN A 48 -38.55 0.15 -6.18
N ARG A 49 -39.02 -0.93 -5.55
CA ARG A 49 -40.43 -1.35 -5.61
C ARG A 49 -41.39 -0.34 -4.98
N ALA A 50 -41.00 0.38 -3.92
CA ALA A 50 -41.86 1.34 -3.25
C ALA A 50 -42.16 2.56 -4.12
N GLN A 51 -41.25 2.91 -5.02
CA GLN A 51 -41.33 4.10 -5.88
C GLN A 51 -41.51 3.75 -7.36
N ASN A 52 -41.61 2.45 -7.69
CA ASN A 52 -41.67 1.92 -9.07
C ASN A 52 -40.68 2.59 -10.03
N ARG A 53 -39.43 2.78 -9.58
CA ARG A 53 -38.40 3.49 -10.36
C ARG A 53 -37.02 2.88 -10.14
N LEU A 54 -36.17 3.04 -11.15
CA LEU A 54 -34.74 2.72 -11.06
C LEU A 54 -34.03 3.83 -10.30
N THR A 55 -33.31 3.48 -9.23
CA THR A 55 -32.53 4.41 -8.40
C THR A 55 -31.05 4.02 -8.43
N LEU A 56 -30.16 5.01 -8.33
CA LEU A 56 -28.72 4.78 -8.31
C LEU A 56 -28.30 3.87 -7.14
N TYR A 57 -27.50 2.86 -7.45
CA TYR A 57 -26.87 2.00 -6.46
C TYR A 57 -25.74 2.76 -5.78
N LEU A 58 -25.69 2.65 -4.45
CA LEU A 58 -24.69 3.31 -3.61
C LEU A 58 -24.13 2.26 -2.68
N SER A 59 -22.85 1.91 -2.85
CA SER A 59 -22.17 0.95 -2.00
C SER A 59 -22.19 1.42 -0.54
N GLY A 60 -22.70 0.58 0.37
CA GLY A 60 -22.82 0.90 1.79
C GLY A 60 -24.16 1.49 2.22
N TYR A 61 -24.95 2.06 1.30
CA TYR A 61 -26.33 2.49 1.58
C TYR A 61 -27.35 1.43 1.16
N HIS A 62 -27.13 0.80 0.01
CA HIS A 62 -27.98 -0.26 -0.50
C HIS A 62 -27.39 -1.64 -0.19
N GLN A 63 -28.21 -2.54 0.35
CA GLN A 63 -27.83 -3.95 0.49
C GLN A 63 -27.58 -4.57 -0.89
N PRO A 64 -26.67 -5.56 -1.00
CA PRO A 64 -26.40 -6.27 -2.23
C PRO A 64 -27.69 -6.76 -2.89
N ARG A 65 -27.87 -6.45 -4.17
CA ARG A 65 -29.03 -6.88 -4.95
C ARG A 65 -28.65 -8.02 -5.87
N ARG A 66 -29.63 -8.85 -6.17
CA ARG A 66 -29.54 -9.93 -7.15
C ARG A 66 -29.71 -9.46 -8.58
N ALA A 67 -30.10 -8.20 -8.79
CA ALA A 67 -30.31 -7.58 -10.09
C ALA A 67 -29.67 -6.18 -10.11
N TYR A 68 -28.88 -5.89 -11.13
CA TYR A 68 -28.37 -4.54 -11.42
C TYR A 68 -28.68 -4.16 -12.85
N TYR A 69 -28.98 -2.88 -13.05
CA TYR A 69 -29.41 -2.33 -14.33
C TYR A 69 -28.49 -1.20 -14.77
N GLN A 70 -28.22 -1.09 -16.07
CA GLN A 70 -27.43 -0.02 -16.63
C GLN A 70 -27.85 0.30 -18.06
N TRP A 71 -27.88 1.58 -18.39
CA TRP A 71 -28.08 2.04 -19.75
C TRP A 71 -26.76 2.03 -20.50
N VAL A 72 -26.71 1.29 -21.60
CA VAL A 72 -25.55 1.21 -22.50
C VAL A 72 -25.94 1.72 -23.88
N THR A 73 -25.09 2.53 -24.50
CA THR A 73 -25.29 2.95 -25.89
C THR A 73 -24.57 1.96 -26.78
N LEU A 74 -25.32 1.20 -27.57
CA LEU A 74 -24.77 0.18 -28.45
C LEU A 74 -25.04 0.53 -29.91
N GLN A 75 -24.14 0.12 -30.79
CA GLN A 75 -24.27 0.30 -32.24
C GLN A 75 -23.89 -1.01 -32.93
N ALA A 76 -24.73 -1.49 -33.84
CA ALA A 76 -24.54 -2.80 -34.48
C ALA A 76 -23.20 -2.91 -35.26
N ASP A 77 -22.71 -1.80 -35.80
CA ASP A 77 -21.47 -1.73 -36.60
C ASP A 77 -20.20 -1.55 -35.74
N LYS A 78 -20.33 -1.32 -34.43
CA LYS A 78 -19.18 -1.09 -33.54
C LYS A 78 -19.09 -2.20 -32.49
N PRO A 79 -18.05 -3.07 -32.53
CA PRO A 79 -17.90 -4.16 -31.58
C PRO A 79 -17.81 -3.60 -30.17
N THR A 80 -18.69 -4.09 -29.29
CA THR A 80 -18.77 -3.67 -27.89
C THR A 80 -18.62 -4.91 -27.03
N VAL A 81 -17.35 -5.30 -26.83
CA VAL A 81 -17.00 -6.51 -26.09
C VAL A 81 -16.95 -6.19 -24.61
N ILE A 82 -17.81 -6.83 -23.83
CA ILE A 82 -17.75 -6.80 -22.38
C ILE A 82 -17.01 -8.02 -21.86
N SER A 83 -16.15 -7.81 -20.86
CA SER A 83 -15.53 -8.87 -20.08
C SER A 83 -16.08 -8.85 -18.66
N PHE A 84 -16.41 -10.02 -18.12
CA PHE A 84 -16.96 -10.14 -16.77
C PHE A 84 -16.65 -11.50 -16.14
N THR A 85 -16.60 -11.52 -14.82
CA THR A 85 -16.55 -12.76 -14.05
C THR A 85 -17.96 -13.13 -13.59
N ALA A 86 -18.34 -14.38 -13.80
CA ALA A 86 -19.68 -14.87 -13.46
C ALA A 86 -19.60 -16.12 -12.59
N HIS A 87 -20.58 -16.25 -11.69
CA HIS A 87 -20.91 -17.51 -11.04
C HIS A 87 -21.83 -18.33 -11.96
N GLN A 88 -21.93 -19.64 -11.68
CA GLN A 88 -22.86 -20.53 -12.37
C GLN A 88 -24.29 -19.99 -12.26
N HIS A 89 -25.04 -19.96 -13.36
CA HIS A 89 -26.41 -19.42 -13.45
C HIS A 89 -26.55 -17.88 -13.38
N LEU A 90 -25.47 -17.12 -13.56
CA LEU A 90 -25.60 -15.69 -13.84
C LEU A 90 -26.24 -15.47 -15.22
N SER A 91 -27.26 -14.63 -15.27
CA SER A 91 -27.99 -14.30 -16.50
C SER A 91 -27.83 -12.83 -16.87
N LEU A 92 -27.58 -12.58 -18.15
CA LEU A 92 -27.55 -11.25 -18.75
C LEU A 92 -28.79 -11.04 -19.60
N PHE A 93 -29.43 -9.91 -19.38
CA PHE A 93 -30.58 -9.48 -20.14
C PHE A 93 -30.27 -8.16 -20.85
N LEU A 94 -30.69 -8.05 -22.10
CA LEU A 94 -30.67 -6.80 -22.86
C LEU A 94 -32.11 -6.46 -23.22
N ASP A 95 -32.58 -5.30 -22.79
CA ASP A 95 -33.98 -4.87 -22.94
C ASP A 95 -34.97 -5.94 -22.48
N ASN A 96 -34.69 -6.55 -21.32
CA ASN A 96 -35.46 -7.64 -20.71
C ASN A 96 -35.51 -8.95 -21.52
N LYS A 97 -34.74 -9.09 -22.60
CA LYS A 97 -34.55 -10.36 -23.30
C LYS A 97 -33.33 -11.07 -22.73
N LEU A 98 -33.46 -12.35 -22.43
CA LEU A 98 -32.31 -13.16 -22.00
C LEU A 98 -31.35 -13.31 -23.17
N VAL A 99 -30.10 -12.91 -22.97
CA VAL A 99 -29.07 -12.95 -24.01
C VAL A 99 -27.98 -13.96 -23.69
N TYR A 100 -27.67 -14.15 -22.41
CA TYR A 100 -26.62 -15.06 -21.99
C TYR A 100 -26.89 -15.62 -20.60
N THR A 101 -26.54 -16.90 -20.39
CA THR A 101 -26.52 -17.54 -19.07
C THR A 101 -25.18 -18.25 -18.88
N ALA A 102 -24.49 -17.97 -17.78
CA ALA A 102 -23.21 -18.57 -17.47
C ALA A 102 -23.37 -20.06 -17.08
N PRO A 103 -22.78 -21.00 -17.84
CA PRO A 103 -22.92 -22.44 -17.57
C PRO A 103 -22.07 -22.90 -16.38
N ALA A 104 -20.98 -22.20 -16.07
CA ALA A 104 -20.08 -22.49 -14.96
C ALA A 104 -19.51 -21.19 -14.36
N ALA A 105 -18.88 -21.28 -13.19
CA ALA A 105 -18.14 -20.15 -12.64
C ALA A 105 -16.85 -19.88 -13.44
N GLY A 106 -16.62 -18.64 -13.89
CA GLY A 106 -15.47 -18.32 -14.74
C GLY A 106 -15.47 -16.89 -15.28
N SER A 107 -14.48 -16.59 -16.13
CA SER A 107 -14.39 -15.32 -16.86
C SER A 107 -14.93 -15.47 -18.27
N TYR A 108 -15.83 -14.58 -18.67
CA TYR A 108 -16.50 -14.62 -19.96
C TYR A 108 -16.28 -13.32 -20.73
N ARG A 109 -16.34 -13.43 -22.06
CA ARG A 109 -16.31 -12.31 -22.99
C ARG A 109 -17.51 -12.41 -23.91
N LEU A 110 -18.29 -11.34 -23.98
CA LEU A 110 -19.49 -11.27 -24.80
C LEU A 110 -19.46 -9.99 -25.62
N ASP A 111 -19.65 -10.11 -26.93
CA ASP A 111 -19.80 -8.95 -27.80
C ASP A 111 -21.28 -8.58 -27.89
N LEU A 112 -21.66 -7.48 -27.25
CA LEU A 112 -23.05 -7.01 -27.21
C LEU A 112 -23.53 -6.52 -28.58
N ALA A 113 -22.62 -6.08 -29.45
CA ALA A 113 -22.99 -5.55 -30.77
C ALA A 113 -23.56 -6.65 -31.69
N LYS A 114 -23.06 -7.89 -31.57
CA LYS A 114 -23.55 -9.06 -32.33
C LYS A 114 -24.95 -9.49 -31.97
N LEU A 115 -25.45 -9.05 -30.82
CA LEU A 115 -26.74 -9.43 -30.26
C LEU A 115 -27.84 -8.46 -30.70
N LEU A 116 -27.47 -7.40 -31.42
CA LEU A 116 -28.37 -6.41 -32.02
C LEU A 116 -28.68 -6.78 -33.48
N PRO A 117 -29.87 -6.44 -33.98
CA PRO A 117 -30.18 -6.58 -35.39
C PRO A 117 -29.27 -5.65 -36.23
N LEU A 118 -28.81 -6.13 -37.40
CA LEU A 118 -27.76 -5.52 -38.23
C LEU A 118 -28.09 -4.10 -38.77
N SER A 119 -29.30 -3.58 -38.53
CA SER A 119 -29.78 -2.28 -39.03
C SER A 119 -30.13 -1.27 -37.93
N SER A 120 -29.66 -1.49 -36.69
CA SER A 120 -29.94 -0.58 -35.58
C SER A 120 -29.04 0.65 -35.60
N ALA A 121 -29.66 1.83 -35.68
CA ALA A 121 -29.04 3.10 -35.31
C ALA A 121 -28.48 3.03 -33.87
N PRO A 122 -27.50 3.88 -33.49
CA PRO A 122 -26.98 3.91 -32.13
C PRO A 122 -28.10 4.24 -31.14
N THR A 123 -28.58 3.24 -30.41
CA THR A 123 -29.68 3.35 -29.45
C THR A 123 -29.23 2.96 -28.04
N ARG A 124 -29.91 3.51 -27.03
CA ARG A 124 -29.70 3.13 -25.63
C ARG A 124 -30.46 1.84 -25.33
N HIS A 125 -29.75 0.86 -24.83
CA HIS A 125 -30.29 -0.43 -24.40
C HIS A 125 -30.12 -0.58 -22.89
N LEU A 126 -31.06 -1.27 -22.24
CA LEU A 126 -31.02 -1.57 -20.82
C LEU A 126 -30.33 -2.92 -20.61
N LEU A 127 -29.09 -2.89 -20.14
CA LEU A 127 -28.37 -4.07 -19.68
C LEU A 127 -28.79 -4.40 -18.25
N CYS A 128 -29.21 -5.64 -18.01
CA CYS A 128 -29.53 -6.15 -16.70
C CYS A 128 -28.70 -7.40 -16.38
N ILE A 129 -28.06 -7.39 -15.21
CA ILE A 129 -27.32 -8.52 -14.68
C ILE A 129 -28.13 -9.10 -13.54
N TRP A 130 -28.48 -10.38 -13.62
CA TRP A 130 -29.26 -11.06 -12.60
C TRP A 130 -28.67 -12.41 -12.22
N HIS A 131 -28.84 -12.80 -10.96
CA HIS A 131 -28.47 -14.12 -10.48
C HIS A 131 -29.48 -14.62 -9.42
N PRO A 132 -29.84 -15.92 -9.39
CA PRO A 132 -30.91 -16.43 -8.53
C PRO A 132 -30.58 -16.37 -7.02
N GLU A 133 -29.35 -16.69 -6.64
CA GLU A 133 -28.98 -16.89 -5.23
C GLU A 133 -27.98 -15.85 -4.71
N ILE A 134 -26.85 -15.73 -5.41
CA ILE A 134 -25.70 -14.88 -5.08
C ILE A 134 -25.84 -13.50 -5.75
N PRO A 135 -25.50 -12.38 -5.08
CA PRO A 135 -25.42 -11.08 -5.75
C PRO A 135 -24.27 -11.07 -6.78
N PRO A 136 -24.52 -10.66 -8.03
CA PRO A 136 -23.48 -10.64 -9.05
C PRO A 136 -22.41 -9.58 -8.75
N ALA A 137 -21.15 -9.90 -9.09
CA ALA A 137 -20.00 -9.01 -8.92
C ALA A 137 -20.00 -7.92 -10.01
N TYR A 138 -20.88 -6.92 -9.88
CA TYR A 138 -21.04 -5.85 -10.88
C TYR A 138 -19.73 -5.09 -11.19
N THR A 139 -18.77 -5.06 -10.26
CA THR A 139 -17.45 -4.44 -10.44
C THR A 139 -16.54 -5.21 -11.40
N SER A 140 -16.86 -6.45 -11.75
CA SER A 140 -16.07 -7.24 -12.70
C SER A 140 -16.39 -6.94 -14.17
N PHE A 141 -17.48 -6.21 -14.42
CA PHE A 141 -17.93 -5.85 -15.77
C PHE A 141 -17.10 -4.67 -16.29
N VAL A 142 -16.28 -4.93 -17.30
CA VAL A 142 -15.40 -3.94 -17.92
C VAL A 142 -15.46 -4.07 -19.44
N ASP A 143 -15.45 -2.95 -20.14
CA ASP A 143 -15.28 -2.91 -21.59
C ASP A 143 -13.91 -3.49 -21.97
N ALA A 144 -13.93 -4.62 -22.66
CA ALA A 144 -12.72 -5.22 -23.20
C ALA A 144 -12.37 -4.52 -24.51
N THR A 145 -11.20 -3.89 -24.57
CA THR A 145 -10.66 -3.41 -25.84
C THR A 145 -10.52 -4.60 -26.80
N PRO A 146 -11.12 -4.57 -27.99
CA PRO A 146 -10.93 -5.65 -28.95
C PRO A 146 -9.43 -5.74 -29.27
N LEU A 147 -8.86 -6.95 -29.16
CA LEU A 147 -7.55 -7.26 -29.70
C LEU A 147 -7.65 -7.14 -31.23
N HIS A 148 -7.46 -5.94 -31.76
CA HIS A 148 -7.14 -5.81 -33.18
C HIS A 148 -5.77 -6.45 -33.39
N VAL A 149 -5.75 -7.58 -34.08
CA VAL A 149 -4.59 -8.02 -34.83
C VAL A 149 -4.45 -7.04 -35.99
N THR A 150 -3.90 -5.86 -35.71
CA THR A 150 -3.67 -4.84 -36.73
C THR A 150 -2.39 -5.22 -37.46
N LYS A 151 -2.53 -5.69 -38.71
CA LYS A 151 -1.47 -5.51 -39.71
C LYS A 151 -1.12 -4.02 -39.70
N ALA A 152 0.14 -3.72 -39.44
CA ALA A 152 0.67 -2.37 -39.43
C ALA A 152 0.46 -1.74 -40.81
N THR A 153 -0.48 -0.79 -40.88
CA THR A 153 -0.44 0.29 -41.85
C THR A 153 -0.38 1.57 -41.04
N GLU A 154 0.74 2.28 -41.16
CA GLU A 154 0.97 3.57 -40.52
C GLU A 154 -0.08 4.57 -41.00
N ALA A 155 -1.08 4.81 -40.16
CA ALA A 155 -1.87 6.02 -40.19
C ALA A 155 -1.60 6.76 -38.89
N VAL A 156 -0.96 7.93 -38.98
CA VAL A 156 -0.71 8.83 -37.86
C VAL A 156 -2.07 9.26 -37.30
N ALA A 157 -2.50 8.57 -36.24
CA ALA A 157 -3.66 8.95 -35.47
C ALA A 157 -3.40 10.30 -34.79
N PRO A 158 -4.39 11.21 -34.73
CA PRO A 158 -4.24 12.46 -34.01
C PRO A 158 -3.96 12.16 -32.53
N LEU A 159 -2.87 12.69 -31.98
CA LEU A 159 -2.54 12.60 -30.56
C LEU A 159 -3.65 13.26 -29.76
N LEU A 160 -4.56 12.45 -29.22
CA LEU A 160 -5.51 12.88 -28.22
C LEU A 160 -4.77 13.03 -26.89
N PRO A 161 -4.84 14.20 -26.22
CA PRO A 161 -4.25 14.38 -24.91
C PRO A 161 -4.95 13.46 -23.91
N GLN A 162 -4.23 12.44 -23.47
CA GLN A 162 -4.69 11.53 -22.43
C GLN A 162 -4.47 12.20 -21.07
N GLU A 163 -5.56 12.46 -20.34
CA GLU A 163 -5.46 12.91 -18.96
C GLU A 163 -4.70 11.88 -18.14
N ARG A 164 -3.58 12.33 -17.57
CA ARG A 164 -2.74 11.52 -16.71
C ARG A 164 -3.46 11.40 -15.38
N VAL A 165 -4.28 10.34 -15.23
CA VAL A 165 -4.84 9.98 -13.93
C VAL A 165 -3.68 9.92 -12.95
N PRO A 166 -3.68 10.71 -11.85
CA PRO A 166 -2.59 10.71 -10.90
C PRO A 166 -2.51 9.33 -10.24
N GLY A 167 -1.68 8.46 -10.80
CA GLY A 167 -1.47 7.12 -10.29
C GLY A 167 -0.81 7.16 -8.92
N HIS A 168 -1.13 6.16 -8.10
CA HIS A 168 -0.52 5.86 -6.79
C HIS A 168 1.02 5.99 -6.79
N HIS A 169 1.66 5.70 -7.93
CA HIS A 169 3.11 5.82 -8.17
C HIS A 169 3.68 7.22 -7.88
N ASN A 170 2.93 8.31 -8.14
CA ASN A 170 3.41 9.67 -7.91
C ASN A 170 3.65 9.95 -6.42
N ALA A 171 2.81 9.39 -5.54
CA ALA A 171 2.97 9.53 -4.10
C ALA A 171 4.23 8.80 -3.61
N TYR A 172 4.45 7.55 -4.04
CA TYR A 172 5.64 6.79 -3.68
C TYR A 172 6.93 7.48 -4.14
N VAL A 173 6.97 8.00 -5.36
CA VAL A 173 8.14 8.74 -5.88
C VAL A 173 8.38 10.01 -5.07
N CYS A 174 7.33 10.77 -4.71
CA CYS A 174 7.46 11.96 -3.87
C CYS A 174 8.04 11.63 -2.49
N PHE A 175 7.54 10.58 -1.83
CA PHE A 175 8.07 10.14 -0.54
C PHE A 175 9.49 9.56 -0.65
N LEU A 176 9.86 8.94 -1.77
CA LEU A 176 11.22 8.45 -2.01
C LEU A 176 12.19 9.63 -2.20
N LEU A 177 11.78 10.69 -2.90
CA LEU A 177 12.55 11.93 -2.99
C LEU A 177 12.69 12.61 -1.62
N LEU A 178 11.61 12.67 -0.84
CA LEU A 178 11.65 13.17 0.54
C LEU A 178 12.62 12.34 1.39
N LEU A 179 12.61 11.03 1.24
CA LEU A 179 13.51 10.11 1.94
C LEU A 179 14.97 10.35 1.56
N GLY A 180 15.25 10.54 0.27
CA GLY A 180 16.58 10.90 -0.23
C GLY A 180 17.05 12.25 0.31
N LEU A 181 16.16 13.25 0.39
CA LEU A 181 16.44 14.56 0.96
C LEU A 181 16.72 14.48 2.46
N LEU A 182 15.95 13.68 3.21
CA LEU A 182 16.17 13.44 4.63
C LEU A 182 17.52 12.73 4.88
N TYR A 183 17.82 11.65 4.15
CA TYR A 183 19.12 10.96 4.24
C TYR A 183 20.29 11.89 3.87
N GLY A 184 20.15 12.65 2.79
CA GLY A 184 21.14 13.64 2.38
C GLY A 184 21.35 14.73 3.43
N GLY A 185 20.26 15.26 4.01
CA GLY A 185 20.29 16.25 5.07
C GLY A 185 20.98 15.75 6.33
N VAL A 186 20.69 14.51 6.76
CA VAL A 186 21.36 13.87 7.90
C VAL A 186 22.85 13.67 7.60
N ARG A 187 23.21 13.21 6.40
CA ARG A 187 24.61 13.01 5.99
C ARG A 187 25.41 14.32 6.01
N VAL A 188 24.84 15.41 5.50
CA VAL A 188 25.50 16.73 5.45
C VAL A 188 25.66 17.31 6.85
N THR A 189 24.63 17.20 7.69
CA THR A 189 24.59 17.83 9.02
C THR A 189 25.45 17.07 10.03
N TYR A 190 25.54 15.74 9.91
CA TYR A 190 26.17 14.86 10.90
C TYR A 190 27.23 13.92 10.31
N ARG A 191 28.03 14.44 9.38
CA ARG A 191 29.10 13.73 8.65
C ARG A 191 29.94 12.75 9.50
N PRO A 192 30.48 13.13 10.69
CA PRO A 192 31.29 12.21 11.50
C PRO A 192 30.48 11.15 12.27
N GLY A 193 29.21 11.45 12.63
CA GLY A 193 28.33 10.47 13.28
C GLY A 193 27.82 9.42 12.29
N PHE A 194 27.54 9.84 11.06
CA PHE A 194 27.09 8.96 9.98
C PHE A 194 28.17 7.94 9.58
N SER A 195 29.42 8.37 9.34
CA SER A 195 30.50 7.44 8.96
C SER A 195 30.75 6.37 10.02
N ARG A 196 30.65 6.73 11.31
CA ARG A 196 30.92 5.83 12.43
C ARG A 196 29.84 4.76 12.64
N ILE A 197 28.58 5.08 12.38
CA ILE A 197 27.44 4.14 12.48
C ILE A 197 27.47 3.11 11.35
N TYR A 198 27.90 3.52 10.15
CA TYR A 198 27.89 2.69 8.95
C TYR A 198 29.23 1.99 8.64
N GLU A 199 30.21 2.05 9.53
CA GLU A 199 31.44 1.27 9.41
C GLU A 199 31.17 -0.23 9.61
N LEU A 200 31.34 -1.03 8.55
CA LEU A 200 31.20 -2.50 8.58
C LEU A 200 32.13 -3.17 9.61
N LYS A 201 33.29 -2.58 9.92
CA LYS A 201 34.18 -3.08 10.98
C LYS A 201 33.51 -3.06 12.35
N SER A 202 32.69 -2.05 12.62
CA SER A 202 31.96 -1.92 13.87
C SER A 202 30.88 -3.01 14.02
N PHE A 203 30.36 -3.55 12.90
CA PHE A 203 29.32 -4.58 12.89
C PHE A 203 29.81 -5.95 13.40
N LEU A 204 31.10 -6.25 13.23
CA LEU A 204 31.75 -7.49 13.67
C LEU A 204 32.37 -7.37 15.07
N SER A 205 32.81 -6.17 15.48
CA SER A 205 33.41 -5.96 16.80
C SER A 205 32.36 -5.50 17.83
N SER A 206 32.03 -6.35 18.80
CA SER A 206 31.14 -6.02 19.93
C SER A 206 31.72 -4.98 20.91
N SER A 207 32.98 -4.56 20.69
CA SER A 207 33.81 -3.88 21.69
C SER A 207 34.23 -2.45 21.33
N ALA A 208 33.96 -1.95 20.12
CA ALA A 208 34.38 -0.59 19.74
C ALA A 208 33.27 0.43 20.03
N ASP A 209 33.51 1.24 21.06
CA ASP A 209 32.81 2.46 21.48
C ASP A 209 31.40 2.32 22.08
N GLN A 210 31.40 1.95 23.36
CA GLN A 210 30.23 1.97 24.26
C GLN A 210 29.75 3.41 24.62
N ASP A 211 30.48 4.46 24.20
CA ASP A 211 30.26 5.86 24.59
C ASP A 211 29.34 6.69 23.66
N PHE A 212 28.88 6.12 22.54
CA PHE A 212 28.15 6.90 21.53
C PHE A 212 26.73 7.32 21.97
N LEU A 213 26.09 6.58 22.89
CA LEU A 213 24.72 6.91 23.38
C LEU A 213 24.69 7.94 24.51
N ILE A 214 25.84 8.36 25.03
CA ILE A 214 25.90 9.24 26.21
C ILE A 214 25.97 10.72 25.81
N LYS A 215 26.31 11.04 24.54
CA LYS A 215 26.41 12.42 24.07
C LYS A 215 25.05 12.95 23.57
N PRO A 216 24.56 14.12 24.05
CA PRO A 216 23.24 14.67 23.71
C PRO A 216 22.98 14.86 22.20
N THR A 217 24.05 15.06 21.41
CA THR A 217 23.97 15.21 19.95
C THR A 217 23.72 13.90 19.21
N ALA A 218 24.08 12.75 19.82
CA ALA A 218 23.83 11.44 19.23
C ALA A 218 22.35 11.02 19.36
N THR A 219 21.65 11.49 20.40
CA THR A 219 20.23 11.20 20.61
C THR A 219 19.36 11.80 19.51
N TRP A 220 19.63 13.05 19.09
CA TRP A 220 18.88 13.71 18.01
C TRP A 220 19.16 13.09 16.64
N LEU A 221 20.40 12.71 16.37
CA LEU A 221 20.75 11.98 15.15
C LEU A 221 20.07 10.61 15.10
N ASN A 222 20.10 9.86 16.20
CA ASN A 222 19.42 8.56 16.28
C ASN A 222 17.92 8.72 16.08
N LEU A 223 17.30 9.73 16.68
CA LEU A 223 15.87 10.01 16.49
C LEU A 223 15.54 10.33 15.03
N ALA A 224 16.35 11.18 14.39
CA ALA A 224 16.19 11.49 12.97
C ALA A 224 16.36 10.23 12.09
N LEU A 225 17.39 9.42 12.34
CA LEU A 225 17.62 8.19 11.58
C LEU A 225 16.52 7.14 11.81
N ILE A 226 15.98 7.04 13.03
CA ILE A 226 14.82 6.19 13.34
C ILE A 226 13.61 6.69 12.55
N LEU A 227 13.37 8.00 12.49
CA LEU A 227 12.28 8.56 11.67
C LEU A 227 12.44 8.22 10.19
N VAL A 228 13.65 8.36 9.65
CA VAL A 228 13.95 8.01 8.25
C VAL A 228 13.75 6.51 8.00
N PHE A 229 14.19 5.66 8.93
CA PHE A 229 13.93 4.22 8.88
C PHE A 229 12.43 3.92 8.90
N SER A 230 11.68 4.52 9.82
CA SER A 230 10.24 4.32 9.96
C SER A 230 9.51 4.73 8.69
N LEU A 231 9.90 5.84 8.05
CA LEU A 231 9.34 6.28 6.77
C LEU A 231 9.65 5.26 5.66
N SER A 232 10.89 4.78 5.59
CA SER A 232 11.31 3.76 4.61
C SER A 232 10.52 2.46 4.77
N PHE A 233 10.36 1.99 6.02
CA PHE A 233 9.65 0.77 6.32
C PHE A 233 8.15 0.91 6.08
N ALA A 234 7.57 2.06 6.43
CA ALA A 234 6.18 2.39 6.13
C ALA A 234 5.91 2.39 4.63
N LEU A 235 6.81 2.91 3.79
CA LEU A 235 6.65 2.86 2.33
C LEU A 235 6.56 1.42 1.81
N ILE A 236 7.44 0.53 2.30
CA ILE A 236 7.38 -0.89 1.94
C ILE A 236 6.09 -1.53 2.45
N LEU A 237 5.71 -1.27 3.70
CA LEU A 237 4.46 -1.80 4.26
C LEU A 237 3.24 -1.35 3.48
N VAL A 238 3.12 -0.05 3.15
CA VAL A 238 2.00 0.43 2.32
C VAL A 238 2.05 -0.24 0.96
N ALA A 239 3.21 -0.34 0.31
CA ALA A 239 3.36 -0.98 -1.00
C ALA A 239 2.88 -2.43 -1.01
N VAL A 240 3.37 -3.24 -0.07
CA VAL A 240 2.93 -4.64 0.12
C VAL A 240 1.43 -4.69 0.41
N HIS A 241 0.94 -3.84 1.31
CA HIS A 241 -0.43 -3.92 1.80
C HIS A 241 -1.47 -3.30 0.84
N THR A 242 -1.06 -2.44 -0.09
CA THR A 242 -1.90 -1.98 -1.22
C THR A 242 -2.05 -3.04 -2.29
N SER A 243 -1.06 -3.91 -2.49
CA SER A 243 -1.17 -5.07 -3.38
C SER A 243 -2.00 -6.23 -2.79
N LEU A 244 -2.30 -6.20 -1.48
CA LEU A 244 -2.98 -7.26 -0.72
C LEU A 244 -4.43 -6.93 -0.31
N GLN A 245 -5.13 -6.05 -1.04
CA GLN A 245 -6.49 -5.59 -0.69
C GLN A 245 -7.63 -6.64 -0.81
N ASP A 246 -7.34 -7.95 -0.70
CA ASP A 246 -8.33 -9.00 -0.42
C ASP A 246 -8.43 -9.36 1.08
N ALA A 247 -7.53 -8.87 1.95
CA ALA A 247 -7.58 -9.17 3.38
C ALA A 247 -8.59 -8.28 4.14
N LEU A 248 -9.82 -8.77 4.25
CA LEU A 248 -11.02 -8.15 4.88
C LEU A 248 -10.84 -7.61 6.32
N ILE A 249 -9.81 -8.02 7.07
CA ILE A 249 -9.78 -7.85 8.53
C ILE A 249 -9.23 -6.48 8.96
N LEU A 250 -8.38 -5.82 8.15
CA LEU A 250 -7.82 -4.50 8.48
C LEU A 250 -8.68 -3.32 8.01
N ARG A 251 -9.63 -3.55 7.09
CA ARG A 251 -10.60 -2.55 6.63
C ARG A 251 -11.54 -2.10 7.75
N GLN A 252 -11.75 -2.96 8.75
CA GLN A 252 -12.66 -2.70 9.86
C GLN A 252 -12.01 -1.89 11.00
N ILE A 253 -10.68 -1.87 11.10
CA ILE A 253 -9.96 -1.17 12.18
C ILE A 253 -9.43 0.20 11.71
N PHE A 254 -9.07 0.34 10.42
CA PHE A 254 -8.56 1.60 9.86
C PHE A 254 -9.22 1.91 8.51
N ASN A 255 -10.42 2.49 8.54
CA ASN A 255 -11.16 2.92 7.35
C ASN A 255 -10.59 4.24 6.80
N VAL A 256 -9.39 4.19 6.22
CA VAL A 256 -8.77 5.33 5.53
C VAL A 256 -9.10 5.20 4.03
N PRO A 257 -9.75 6.20 3.40
CA PRO A 257 -10.14 6.13 1.99
C PRO A 257 -8.94 6.00 1.05
N GLU A 258 -9.10 5.26 -0.05
CA GLU A 258 -8.06 4.98 -1.06
C GLU A 258 -7.43 6.23 -1.67
N SER A 259 -8.15 7.36 -1.66
CA SER A 259 -7.65 8.68 -2.08
C SER A 259 -6.58 9.28 -1.16
N ALA A 260 -6.28 8.66 -0.01
CA ALA A 260 -5.38 9.19 1.01
C ALA A 260 -4.16 8.27 1.30
N ILE A 261 -3.51 7.73 0.27
CA ILE A 261 -2.22 7.00 0.37
C ILE A 261 -1.22 7.74 1.26
N VAL A 262 -1.15 9.06 1.13
CA VAL A 262 -0.28 9.95 1.92
C VAL A 262 -0.56 9.81 3.42
N VAL A 263 -1.84 9.80 3.81
CA VAL A 263 -2.26 9.63 5.21
C VAL A 263 -1.89 8.24 5.71
N ARG A 264 -2.04 7.21 4.88
CA ARG A 264 -1.66 5.83 5.24
C ARG A 264 -0.16 5.69 5.48
N ILE A 265 0.67 6.28 4.61
CA ILE A 265 2.13 6.31 4.76
C ILE A 265 2.51 7.04 6.05
N LEU A 266 1.91 8.20 6.33
CA LEU A 266 2.17 8.96 7.56
C LEU A 266 1.74 8.20 8.81
N LEU A 267 0.57 7.56 8.80
CA LEU A 267 0.07 6.75 9.91
C LEU A 267 1.01 5.59 10.21
N TYR A 268 1.39 4.79 9.20
CA TYR A 268 2.33 3.69 9.41
C TYR A 268 3.72 4.17 9.81
N THR A 269 4.18 5.31 9.29
CA THR A 269 5.44 5.93 9.75
C THR A 269 5.36 6.24 11.24
N GLY A 270 4.28 6.89 11.69
CA GLY A 270 4.05 7.21 13.10
C GLY A 270 3.96 5.97 13.98
N LEU A 271 3.30 4.92 13.51
CA LEU A 271 3.16 3.66 14.25
C LEU A 271 4.52 2.96 14.42
N VAL A 272 5.29 2.81 13.34
CA VAL A 272 6.62 2.18 13.38
C VAL A 272 7.57 3.01 14.24
N PHE A 273 7.54 4.33 14.11
CA PHE A 273 8.33 5.25 14.92
C PHE A 273 7.98 5.12 16.42
N GLY A 274 6.69 5.18 16.74
CA GLY A 274 6.19 4.99 18.09
C GLY A 274 6.56 3.63 18.67
N PHE A 275 6.45 2.55 17.88
CA PHE A 275 6.85 1.21 18.29
C PHE A 275 8.34 1.12 18.66
N VAL A 276 9.23 1.68 17.82
CA VAL A 276 10.68 1.69 18.10
C VAL A 276 11.01 2.47 19.38
N LEU A 277 10.32 3.59 19.63
CA LEU A 277 10.51 4.37 20.86
C LEU A 277 9.94 3.67 22.10
N LEU A 278 8.73 3.11 21.98
CA LEU A 278 8.03 2.46 23.09
C LEU A 278 8.66 1.11 23.48
N LYS A 279 9.49 0.52 22.60
CA LYS A 279 10.24 -0.69 22.93
C LYS A 279 11.18 -0.49 24.12
N TYR A 280 11.81 0.68 24.29
CA TYR A 280 12.70 0.94 25.43
C TYR A 280 11.99 0.86 26.79
N PRO A 281 10.92 1.62 27.06
CA PRO A 281 10.21 1.53 28.34
C PRO A 281 9.59 0.14 28.55
N TYR A 282 9.12 -0.52 27.49
CA TYR A 282 8.65 -1.91 27.58
C TYR A 282 9.74 -2.88 28.05
N LEU A 283 10.92 -2.82 27.43
CA LEU A 283 12.06 -3.66 27.84
C LEU A 283 12.53 -3.32 29.26
N TYR A 284 12.43 -2.06 29.67
CA TYR A 284 12.78 -1.61 31.02
C TYR A 284 11.82 -2.20 32.07
N ILE A 285 10.51 -2.15 31.83
CA ILE A 285 9.50 -2.77 32.71
C ILE A 285 9.72 -4.28 32.81
N MET A 286 9.94 -4.95 31.67
CA MET A 286 10.23 -6.39 31.68
C MET A 286 11.55 -6.70 32.37
N GLY A 287 12.59 -5.90 32.14
CA GLY A 287 13.88 -6.06 32.80
C GLY A 287 13.80 -5.87 34.31
N TYR A 288 12.89 -5.02 34.79
CA TYR A 288 12.59 -4.86 36.21
C TYR A 288 11.88 -6.09 36.80
N ILE A 289 10.87 -6.62 36.10
CA ILE A 289 10.10 -7.81 36.55
C ILE A 289 10.99 -9.06 36.65
N PHE A 290 11.92 -9.22 35.70
CA PHE A 290 12.80 -10.38 35.61
C PHE A 290 14.20 -10.16 36.22
N ASP A 291 14.44 -9.02 36.88
CA ASP A 291 15.72 -8.63 37.50
C ASP A 291 16.95 -8.70 36.55
N VAL A 292 16.76 -8.25 35.31
CA VAL A 292 17.76 -8.25 34.22
C VAL A 292 17.99 -6.85 33.62
N ILE A 293 17.79 -5.79 34.41
CA ILE A 293 17.98 -4.38 34.02
C ILE A 293 19.31 -4.10 33.27
N PRO A 294 20.49 -4.60 33.68
CA PRO A 294 21.73 -4.30 32.96
C PRO A 294 21.74 -4.82 31.51
N VAL A 295 20.95 -5.85 31.20
CA VAL A 295 20.82 -6.44 29.87
C VAL A 295 19.95 -5.59 28.94
N VAL A 296 18.96 -4.87 29.50
CA VAL A 296 17.98 -4.04 28.75
C VAL A 296 18.67 -3.00 27.89
N THR A 297 19.62 -2.27 28.46
CA THR A 297 20.31 -1.17 27.76
C THR A 297 21.16 -1.68 26.59
N VAL A 298 21.76 -2.87 26.75
CA VAL A 298 22.54 -3.54 25.71
C VAL A 298 21.62 -4.05 24.60
N GLN A 299 20.50 -4.67 24.95
CA GLN A 299 19.51 -5.17 23.99
C GLN A 299 18.92 -4.04 23.16
N TYR A 300 18.48 -2.95 23.79
CA TYR A 300 17.91 -1.81 23.07
C TYR A 300 18.94 -1.14 22.14
N ARG A 301 20.20 -1.00 22.60
CA ARG A 301 21.28 -0.45 21.77
C ARG A 301 21.54 -1.30 20.53
N GLU A 302 21.62 -2.62 20.67
CA GLU A 302 21.82 -3.51 19.51
C GLU A 302 20.61 -3.54 18.59
N PHE A 303 19.39 -3.47 19.13
CA PHE A 303 18.16 -3.32 18.34
C PHE A 303 18.20 -2.06 17.47
N VAL A 304 18.44 -0.89 18.08
CA VAL A 304 18.52 0.39 17.35
C VAL A 304 19.61 0.33 16.28
N ARG A 305 20.81 -0.15 16.65
CA ARG A 305 21.94 -0.26 15.71
C ARG A 305 21.62 -1.14 14.50
N THR A 306 20.98 -2.27 14.74
CA THR A 306 20.63 -3.23 13.68
C THR A 306 19.57 -2.65 12.75
N ILE A 307 18.54 -2.02 13.32
CA ILE A 307 17.50 -1.32 12.55
C ILE A 307 18.08 -0.19 11.70
N LEU A 308 18.97 0.63 12.26
CA LEU A 308 19.57 1.74 11.51
C LEU A 308 20.42 1.27 10.32
N LEU A 309 21.10 0.13 10.47
CA LEU A 309 21.87 -0.49 9.39
C LEU A 309 20.95 -1.10 8.33
N ILE A 310 19.96 -1.86 8.76
CA ILE A 310 18.91 -2.41 7.87
C ILE A 310 18.20 -1.28 7.11
N GLY A 311 17.94 -0.16 7.77
CA GLY A 311 17.34 1.04 7.20
C GLY A 311 18.09 1.61 6.01
N LEU A 312 19.40 1.38 5.90
CA LEU A 312 20.18 1.80 4.73
C LEU A 312 19.83 0.98 3.48
N VAL A 313 19.47 -0.30 3.66
CA VAL A 313 19.14 -1.21 2.56
C VAL A 313 17.70 -1.01 2.09
N LEU A 314 16.79 -0.63 2.99
CA LEU A 314 15.37 -0.45 2.70
C LEU A 314 15.03 0.47 1.51
N PRO A 315 15.62 1.66 1.35
CA PRO A 315 15.38 2.52 0.20
C PRO A 315 15.67 1.82 -1.14
N PHE A 316 16.72 1.00 -1.20
CA PHE A 316 17.04 0.22 -2.40
C PHE A 316 15.95 -0.81 -2.71
N VAL A 317 15.37 -1.43 -1.68
CA VAL A 317 14.24 -2.36 -1.83
C VAL A 317 12.99 -1.65 -2.36
N VAL A 318 12.72 -0.42 -1.89
CA VAL A 318 11.60 0.40 -2.41
C VAL A 318 11.82 0.75 -3.89
N VAL A 319 13.03 1.15 -4.28
CA VAL A 319 13.37 1.43 -5.68
C VAL A 319 13.20 0.17 -6.53
N LEU A 320 13.72 -0.97 -6.06
CA LEU A 320 13.58 -2.25 -6.73
C LEU A 320 12.10 -2.60 -6.94
N TYR A 321 11.28 -2.47 -5.89
CA TYR A 321 9.84 -2.66 -5.96
C TYR A 321 9.20 -1.77 -7.04
N LEU A 322 9.47 -0.47 -7.05
CA LEU A 322 8.90 0.45 -8.05
C LEU A 322 9.31 0.11 -9.48
N THR A 323 10.56 -0.34 -9.68
CA THR A 323 11.07 -0.68 -11.02
C THR A 323 10.55 -2.02 -11.54
N LEU A 324 10.48 -3.06 -10.71
CA LEU A 324 10.07 -4.40 -11.13
C LEU A 324 8.55 -4.63 -11.07
N ASN A 325 7.81 -3.85 -10.28
CA ASN A 325 6.35 -4.02 -10.16
C ASN A 325 5.62 -3.80 -11.50
N VAL A 326 6.22 -3.05 -12.43
CA VAL A 326 5.70 -2.86 -13.79
C VAL A 326 5.86 -4.12 -14.66
N ALA A 327 6.88 -4.94 -14.41
CA ALA A 327 7.22 -6.10 -15.24
C ALA A 327 6.70 -7.44 -14.71
N ALA A 328 6.68 -7.64 -13.38
CA ALA A 328 6.27 -8.92 -12.78
C ALA A 328 5.69 -8.73 -11.35
N PRO A 329 4.40 -8.38 -11.20
CA PRO A 329 3.81 -8.01 -9.92
C PRO A 329 3.81 -9.15 -8.88
N VAL A 330 3.62 -10.40 -9.32
CA VAL A 330 3.57 -11.56 -8.42
C VAL A 330 4.95 -11.88 -7.81
N THR A 331 6.01 -11.88 -8.62
CA THR A 331 7.37 -12.22 -8.18
C THR A 331 7.92 -11.16 -7.22
N VAL A 332 7.63 -9.88 -7.47
CA VAL A 332 8.07 -8.76 -6.64
C VAL A 332 7.44 -8.81 -5.25
N LEU A 333 6.17 -9.19 -5.15
CA LEU A 333 5.47 -9.33 -3.86
C LEU A 333 6.13 -10.39 -2.96
N TRP A 334 6.46 -11.56 -3.53
CA TRP A 334 7.16 -12.63 -2.81
C TRP A 334 8.55 -12.19 -2.37
N ILE A 335 9.30 -11.49 -3.24
CA ILE A 335 10.63 -10.97 -2.91
C ILE A 335 10.55 -9.89 -1.83
N SER A 336 9.62 -8.94 -1.91
CA SER A 336 9.47 -7.89 -0.91
C SER A 336 9.07 -8.46 0.45
N ASN A 337 8.13 -9.42 0.49
CA ASN A 337 7.73 -10.09 1.72
C ASN A 337 8.86 -10.93 2.30
N GLY A 338 9.60 -11.64 1.43
CA GLY A 338 10.79 -12.39 1.82
C GLY A 338 11.87 -11.49 2.42
N VAL A 339 12.11 -10.31 1.84
CA VAL A 339 13.05 -9.32 2.36
C VAL A 339 12.59 -8.79 3.72
N ILE A 340 11.33 -8.41 3.88
CA ILE A 340 10.80 -7.94 5.19
C ILE A 340 10.93 -9.04 6.25
N ALA A 341 10.52 -10.26 5.93
CA ALA A 341 10.61 -11.40 6.84
C ALA A 341 12.07 -11.70 7.21
N PHE A 342 12.98 -11.68 6.24
CA PHE A 342 14.41 -11.86 6.46
C PHE A 342 14.98 -10.74 7.35
N LEU A 343 14.60 -9.48 7.13
CA LEU A 343 15.03 -8.36 7.95
C LEU A 343 14.57 -8.51 9.41
N LEU A 344 13.31 -8.89 9.63
CA LEU A 344 12.79 -9.14 10.97
C LEU A 344 13.49 -10.32 11.66
N LEU A 345 13.66 -11.43 10.95
CA LEU A 345 14.32 -12.62 11.46
C LEU A 345 15.81 -12.37 11.76
N ALA A 346 16.51 -11.64 10.89
CA ALA A 346 17.90 -11.24 11.09
C ALA A 346 18.05 -10.32 12.31
N THR A 347 17.10 -9.41 12.54
CA THR A 347 17.12 -8.52 13.71
C THR A 347 17.01 -9.32 15.00
N VAL A 348 16.02 -10.21 15.09
CA VAL A 348 15.82 -11.05 16.30
C VAL A 348 16.96 -12.06 16.48
N GLY A 349 17.40 -12.70 15.39
CA GLY A 349 18.52 -13.64 15.43
C GLY A 349 19.80 -12.98 15.94
N ARG A 350 20.11 -11.75 15.50
CA ARG A 350 21.27 -11.00 15.98
C ARG A 350 21.14 -10.63 17.46
N ILE A 351 19.95 -10.21 17.90
CA ILE A 351 19.69 -9.90 19.32
C ILE A 351 19.88 -11.16 20.17
N ALA A 352 19.32 -12.29 19.75
CA ALA A 352 19.47 -13.57 20.44
C ALA A 352 20.93 -14.04 20.51
N LEU A 353 21.67 -13.95 19.40
CA LEU A 353 23.09 -14.31 19.36
C LEU A 353 23.95 -13.38 20.23
N THR A 354 23.63 -12.09 20.27
CA THR A 354 24.38 -11.11 21.08
C THR A 354 24.09 -11.28 22.57
N LEU A 355 22.84 -11.58 22.95
CA LEU A 355 22.49 -11.91 24.33
C LEU A 355 23.11 -13.24 24.77
N HIS A 356 23.06 -14.27 23.92
CA HIS A 356 23.68 -15.56 24.20
C HIS A 356 25.20 -15.45 24.43
N ARG A 357 25.88 -14.60 23.67
CA ARG A 357 27.33 -14.35 23.85
C ARG A 357 27.67 -13.53 25.09
N LYS A 358 26.76 -12.70 25.60
CA LYS A 358 27.02 -11.80 26.75
C LYS A 358 26.47 -12.30 28.09
N SER A 359 25.51 -13.23 28.07
CA SER A 359 25.04 -13.92 29.27
C SER A 359 24.85 -15.40 28.97
N SER A 360 25.40 -16.26 29.82
CA SER A 360 25.11 -17.69 29.78
C SER A 360 23.60 -17.92 29.91
N LEU A 361 22.98 -18.55 28.91
CA LEU A 361 21.54 -18.88 28.85
C LEU A 361 21.09 -19.88 29.95
N LEU A 362 21.97 -20.24 30.89
CA LEU A 362 21.69 -21.15 32.00
C LEU A 362 20.70 -20.59 33.03
N ASN A 363 20.43 -19.28 33.02
CA ASN A 363 19.42 -18.68 33.88
C ASN A 363 18.03 -18.74 33.20
N LEU A 364 17.14 -19.58 33.73
CA LEU A 364 15.75 -19.75 33.28
C LEU A 364 14.99 -18.40 33.14
N HIS A 365 15.28 -17.44 34.03
CA HIS A 365 14.71 -16.10 34.02
C HIS A 365 15.06 -15.31 32.74
N LEU A 366 16.29 -15.45 32.24
CA LEU A 366 16.75 -14.73 31.05
C LEU A 366 16.16 -15.34 29.76
N PHE A 367 15.95 -16.65 29.73
CA PHE A 367 15.23 -17.33 28.66
C PHE A 367 13.75 -16.89 28.61
N SER A 368 13.07 -16.88 29.76
CA SER A 368 11.68 -16.43 29.86
C SER A 368 11.52 -14.96 29.44
N TYR A 369 12.44 -14.09 29.88
CA TYR A 369 12.52 -12.69 29.46
C TYR A 369 12.68 -12.53 27.94
N LEU A 370 13.59 -13.28 27.31
CA LEU A 370 13.85 -13.19 25.87
C LEU A 370 12.66 -13.71 25.04
N CYS A 371 12.02 -14.79 25.50
CA CYS A 371 10.81 -15.30 24.87
C CYS A 371 9.66 -14.29 24.94
N ALA A 372 9.47 -13.63 26.09
CA ALA A 372 8.44 -12.61 26.28
C ALA A 372 8.69 -11.35 25.43
N THR A 373 9.95 -10.91 25.31
CA THR A 373 10.27 -9.61 24.71
C THR A 373 10.63 -9.64 23.23
N GLU A 374 11.04 -10.78 22.68
CA GLU A 374 11.46 -10.90 21.28
C GLU A 374 10.71 -12.01 20.52
N VAL A 375 10.62 -13.23 21.07
CA VAL A 375 10.05 -14.38 20.34
C VAL A 375 8.54 -14.26 20.16
N ILE A 376 7.79 -13.99 21.24
CA ILE A 376 6.33 -13.87 21.18
C ILE A 376 5.91 -12.70 20.28
N PRO A 377 6.46 -11.48 20.42
CA PRO A 377 6.13 -10.37 19.52
C PRO A 377 6.48 -10.65 18.06
N LEU A 378 7.59 -11.31 17.78
CA LEU A 378 7.95 -11.68 16.40
C LEU A 378 6.97 -12.70 15.81
N ILE A 379 6.55 -13.71 16.57
CA ILE A 379 5.57 -14.70 16.09
C ILE A 379 4.24 -14.03 15.78
N ILE A 380 3.77 -13.13 16.64
CA ILE A 380 2.54 -12.36 16.41
C ILE A 380 2.69 -11.49 15.16
N LEU A 381 3.80 -10.76 15.02
CA LEU A 381 4.06 -9.89 13.87
C LEU A 381 4.17 -10.69 12.56
N LEU A 382 4.87 -11.83 12.58
CA LEU A 382 5.00 -12.72 11.43
C LEU A 382 3.63 -13.31 11.05
N LYS A 383 2.80 -13.68 12.03
CA LYS A 383 1.43 -14.12 11.80
C LYS A 383 0.58 -13.03 11.13
N LEU A 384 0.72 -11.80 11.59
CA LEU A 384 -0.04 -10.65 11.07
C LEU A 384 0.44 -10.22 9.67
N ILE A 385 1.73 -10.35 9.37
CA ILE A 385 2.31 -9.94 8.07
C ILE A 385 2.25 -11.06 7.02
N VAL A 386 2.54 -12.31 7.41
CA VAL A 386 2.70 -13.45 6.49
C VAL A 386 1.42 -14.30 6.38
N PHE A 387 0.67 -14.44 7.47
CA PHE A 387 -0.52 -15.29 7.53
C PHE A 387 -1.84 -14.50 7.54
N ALA A 388 -1.82 -13.21 7.15
CA ALA A 388 -3.04 -12.45 6.89
C ALA A 388 -3.69 -12.82 5.53
N TYR A 389 -3.61 -14.10 5.16
CA TYR A 389 -4.23 -14.70 3.97
C TYR A 389 -5.25 -15.75 4.37
#